data_AF-A0A4R4X473-F1
#
_entry.id   AF-A0A4R4X473-F1
#
_cell.length_a   1.000
_cell.length_b   1.000
_cell.length_c   1.000
_cell.angle_alpha   90.00
_cell.angle_beta   90.00
_cell.angle_gamma   90.00
#
_symmetry.space_group_name_H-M   'P 1'
#
loop_
_entity.id
_entity.type
_entity.pdbx_description
1 polymer ?
#
loop_
_entity_poly.entity_id
_entity_poly.type
_entity_poly.pdbx_seq_one_letter_code
_entity_poly.pdbx_strand_id
1 'polypeptide(L)'
;MRLGTRLVGGSAVRARAVLSAVAPKVIAMGVPWGIEEYSSKYDRDMVLEDWTPFAEAALNMRRSFGIMHGDVRVEFRKRKLADGRSEVYTTETPAPAARAQIDRLSMGDGTYDMFDQIMDGYDIFLPWTSKERSWTVKTPDRVWYVTTLDVLIGTTYRTDDLDDDPSLQKLAGELCRAGVVAQKYKLAVGISY
;
A
#
# COMPACT_ATOMS: atom_id res chain seq x y z
N MET A 1 44.00 74.34 34.35
CA MET A 1 43.36 74.15 33.02
C MET A 1 42.60 72.84 33.04
N ARG A 2 41.26 72.89 32.94
CA ARG A 2 40.36 71.75 32.68
C ARG A 2 39.96 71.80 31.21
N LEU A 3 39.87 70.64 30.56
CA LEU A 3 39.07 70.23 29.39
C LEU A 3 39.73 68.91 28.90
N GLY A 4 39.04 67.81 28.59
CA GLY A 4 37.62 67.60 28.47
C GLY A 4 37.28 66.11 28.41
N THR A 5 35.99 65.88 28.60
CA THR A 5 35.23 64.64 28.53
C THR A 5 35.27 64.04 27.13
N ARG A 6 35.44 62.71 27.03
CA ARG A 6 34.88 61.90 25.93
C ARG A 6 34.32 60.59 26.46
N LEU A 7 32.98 60.51 26.41
CA LEU A 7 32.18 59.30 26.40
C LEU A 7 32.07 58.83 24.95
N VAL A 8 32.56 57.63 24.64
CA VAL A 8 32.15 56.77 23.51
C VAL A 8 32.60 55.36 23.94
N GLY A 9 31.87 54.26 23.86
CA GLY A 9 30.60 53.91 23.27
C GLY A 9 30.50 52.39 23.38
N GLY A 10 29.27 51.88 23.36
CA GLY A 10 28.87 50.52 23.72
C GLY A 10 29.75 49.36 23.21
N SER A 11 30.03 48.44 24.13
CA SER A 11 30.44 47.08 23.83
C SER A 11 29.24 46.32 23.22
N ALA A 12 29.16 46.32 21.89
CA ALA A 12 28.24 45.45 21.16
C ALA A 12 28.96 44.11 20.91
N VAL A 13 28.81 43.19 21.86
CA VAL A 13 29.12 41.78 21.68
C VAL A 13 28.27 41.27 20.51
N ARG A 14 28.90 40.99 19.37
CA ARG A 14 28.25 40.31 18.24
C ARG A 14 27.96 38.87 18.66
N ALA A 15 26.78 38.64 19.22
CA ALA A 15 26.19 37.33 19.30
C ALA A 15 25.92 36.84 17.87
N ARG A 16 26.81 36.00 17.34
CA ARG A 16 26.58 35.26 16.10
C ARG A 16 25.55 34.17 16.45
N ALA A 17 24.27 34.49 16.29
CA ALA A 17 23.22 33.50 16.35
C ALA A 17 23.45 32.50 15.21
N VAL A 18 23.98 31.33 15.56
CA VAL A 18 23.94 30.16 14.69
C VAL A 18 22.48 29.73 14.69
N LEU A 19 21.71 30.23 13.73
CA LEU A 19 20.44 29.62 13.36
C LEU A 19 20.82 28.25 12.76
N SER A 20 20.90 27.25 13.63
CA SER A 20 20.76 25.86 13.20
C SER A 20 19.39 25.77 12.55
N ALA A 21 19.36 25.75 11.22
CA ALA A 21 18.17 25.40 10.47
C ALA A 21 17.81 23.99 10.94
N VAL A 22 16.86 23.90 11.87
CA VAL A 22 16.15 22.66 12.15
C VAL A 22 15.41 22.38 10.87
N ALA A 23 15.98 21.51 10.04
CA ALA A 23 15.26 20.94 8.91
C ALA A 23 13.90 20.46 9.45
N PRO A 24 12.78 20.81 8.80
CA PRO A 24 11.49 20.36 9.26
C PRO A 24 11.58 18.85 9.39
N LYS A 25 11.33 18.35 10.61
CA LYS A 25 11.22 16.93 10.87
C LYS A 25 9.98 16.50 10.10
N VAL A 26 10.18 16.04 8.86
CA VAL A 26 9.13 15.39 8.08
C VAL A 26 8.66 14.27 8.99
N ILE A 27 7.43 14.40 9.50
CA ILE A 27 6.76 13.30 10.16
C ILE A 27 6.51 12.33 9.02
N ALA A 28 7.43 11.38 8.82
CA ALA A 28 7.24 10.29 7.89
C ALA A 28 6.04 9.49 8.42
N MET A 29 4.85 9.83 7.93
CA MET A 29 3.67 9.04 8.17
C MET A 29 3.87 7.73 7.42
N GLY A 30 4.01 6.63 8.16
CA GLY A 30 4.13 5.30 7.58
C GLY A 30 2.87 4.97 6.79
N VAL A 31 3.05 4.52 5.55
CA VAL A 31 1.99 4.04 4.67
C VAL A 31 2.03 2.51 4.75
N PRO A 32 1.05 1.87 5.42
CA PRO A 32 0.99 0.42 5.52
C PRO A 32 0.72 -0.23 4.16
N TRP A 33 1.40 -1.34 3.92
CA TRP A 33 1.16 -2.17 2.73
C TRP A 33 1.26 -3.65 3.08
N GLY A 34 0.59 -4.49 2.28
CA GLY A 34 0.67 -5.93 2.48
C GLY A 34 -0.30 -6.71 1.61
N ILE A 35 -0.21 -8.04 1.73
CA ILE A 35 -1.27 -8.93 1.23
C ILE A 35 -2.49 -8.71 2.12
N GLU A 36 -3.66 -8.53 1.48
CA GLU A 36 -4.92 -8.27 2.20
C GLU A 36 -5.29 -9.45 3.09
N GLU A 37 -5.32 -9.18 4.39
CA GLU A 37 -5.57 -10.18 5.42
C GLU A 37 -6.39 -9.62 6.58
N TYR A 38 -7.32 -10.44 7.09
CA TYR A 38 -8.02 -10.21 8.34
C TYR A 38 -7.59 -11.26 9.35
N SER A 39 -7.37 -10.83 10.59
CA SER A 39 -7.15 -11.76 11.68
C SER A 39 -8.35 -12.69 11.84
N SER A 40 -8.11 -13.96 12.20
CA SER A 40 -9.16 -14.91 12.57
C SER A 40 -10.00 -14.47 13.79
N LYS A 41 -9.56 -13.42 14.50
CA LYS A 41 -10.29 -12.78 15.59
C LYS A 41 -11.45 -11.91 15.12
N TYR A 42 -11.41 -11.41 13.88
CA TYR A 42 -12.52 -10.66 13.30
C TYR A 42 -13.61 -11.62 12.84
N ASP A 43 -14.86 -11.22 13.04
CA ASP A 43 -16.00 -11.95 12.50
C ASP A 43 -15.90 -11.99 10.97
N ARG A 44 -15.97 -13.20 10.43
CA ARG A 44 -15.93 -13.44 8.99
C ARG A 44 -17.01 -12.63 8.27
N ASP A 45 -18.18 -12.53 8.87
CA ASP A 45 -19.31 -11.86 8.21
C ASP A 45 -19.02 -10.36 8.05
N MET A 46 -18.22 -9.75 8.93
CA MET A 46 -17.72 -8.38 8.74
C MET A 46 -16.74 -8.28 7.57
N VAL A 47 -15.86 -9.28 7.40
CA VAL A 47 -14.93 -9.32 6.26
C VAL A 47 -15.70 -9.41 4.94
N LEU A 48 -16.74 -10.23 4.91
CA LEU A 48 -17.61 -10.37 3.74
C LEU A 48 -18.40 -9.10 3.49
N GLU A 49 -18.92 -8.45 4.52
CA GLU A 49 -19.65 -7.18 4.42
C GLU A 49 -18.78 -6.08 3.80
N ASP A 50 -17.51 -5.98 4.20
CA ASP A 50 -16.57 -4.98 3.69
C ASP A 50 -16.20 -5.22 2.21
N TRP A 51 -15.90 -6.47 1.85
CA TRP A 51 -15.38 -6.81 0.51
C TRP A 51 -16.44 -7.14 -0.53
N THR A 52 -17.66 -7.51 -0.14
CA THR A 52 -18.72 -7.87 -1.10
C THR A 52 -19.09 -6.71 -2.01
N PRO A 53 -19.35 -5.47 -1.51
CA PRO A 53 -19.63 -4.33 -2.37
C PRO A 53 -18.51 -4.05 -3.37
N PHE A 54 -17.26 -4.17 -2.93
CA PHE A 54 -16.10 -4.04 -3.81
C PHE A 54 -16.09 -5.14 -4.88
N ALA A 55 -16.27 -6.40 -4.48
CA ALA A 55 -16.27 -7.55 -5.37
C ALA A 55 -17.40 -7.47 -6.42
N GLU A 56 -18.59 -7.00 -6.05
CA GLU A 56 -19.73 -6.83 -6.95
C GLU A 56 -19.41 -5.88 -8.11
N ALA A 57 -18.75 -4.76 -7.78
CA ALA A 57 -18.36 -3.73 -8.72
C ALA A 57 -17.08 -4.07 -9.51
N ALA A 58 -16.10 -4.72 -8.87
CA ALA A 58 -14.81 -5.04 -9.48
C ALA A 58 -14.84 -6.29 -10.37
N LEU A 59 -15.64 -7.31 -10.02
CA LEU A 59 -15.60 -8.60 -10.69
C LEU A 59 -16.42 -8.62 -11.99
N ASN A 60 -15.82 -9.24 -13.01
CA ASN A 60 -16.53 -9.81 -14.14
C ASN A 60 -16.54 -11.35 -14.05
N MET A 61 -17.35 -12.01 -14.89
CA MET A 61 -17.58 -13.47 -14.82
C MET A 61 -16.32 -14.35 -14.96
N ARG A 62 -15.18 -13.81 -15.45
CA ARG A 62 -13.96 -14.60 -15.69
C ARG A 62 -12.89 -14.41 -14.62
N ARG A 63 -13.11 -13.50 -13.67
CA ARG A 63 -12.12 -13.07 -12.69
C ARG A 63 -12.50 -13.56 -11.30
N SER A 64 -11.50 -13.77 -10.46
CA SER A 64 -11.62 -13.97 -9.03
C SER A 64 -10.42 -13.34 -8.34
N PHE A 65 -10.57 -13.05 -7.05
CA PHE A 65 -9.47 -12.68 -6.17
C PHE A 65 -9.81 -13.20 -4.77
N GLY A 66 -8.79 -13.39 -3.95
CA GLY A 66 -8.96 -13.78 -2.56
C GLY A 66 -8.25 -12.87 -1.60
N ILE A 67 -8.64 -13.00 -0.35
CA ILE A 67 -8.01 -12.39 0.82
C ILE A 67 -7.76 -13.50 1.84
N MET A 68 -6.82 -13.29 2.75
CA MET A 68 -6.57 -14.24 3.82
C MET A 68 -7.43 -13.92 5.05
N HIS A 69 -8.00 -14.94 5.68
CA HIS A 69 -8.64 -14.87 6.98
C HIS A 69 -8.05 -15.97 7.87
N GLY A 70 -7.06 -15.60 8.69
CA GLY A 70 -6.19 -16.58 9.35
C GLY A 70 -5.49 -17.50 8.36
N ASP A 71 -5.76 -18.81 8.44
CA ASP A 71 -5.19 -19.85 7.57
C ASP A 71 -6.09 -20.21 6.37
N VAL A 72 -7.20 -19.51 6.21
CA VAL A 72 -8.18 -19.74 5.16
C VAL A 72 -8.06 -18.64 4.10
N ARG A 73 -8.09 -19.03 2.83
CA ARG A 73 -8.28 -18.09 1.72
C ARG A 73 -9.77 -17.97 1.42
N VAL A 74 -10.29 -16.76 1.55
CA VAL A 74 -11.66 -16.40 1.15
C VAL A 74 -11.58 -15.84 -0.27
N GLU A 75 -12.05 -16.60 -1.26
CA GLU A 75 -12.02 -16.21 -2.67
C GLU A 75 -13.39 -15.71 -3.13
N PHE A 76 -13.44 -14.48 -3.66
CA PHE A 76 -14.62 -13.86 -4.24
C PHE A 76 -14.74 -14.21 -5.73
N ARG A 77 -15.92 -14.68 -6.13
CA ARG A 77 -16.21 -15.15 -7.49
C ARG A 77 -17.57 -14.63 -7.92
N LYS A 78 -17.79 -14.51 -9.23
CA LYS A 78 -19.08 -14.10 -9.81
C LYS A 78 -19.68 -15.25 -10.59
N ARG A 79 -20.96 -15.54 -10.38
CA ARG A 79 -21.74 -16.53 -11.15
C ARG A 79 -22.95 -15.89 -11.78
N LYS A 80 -23.47 -16.52 -12.84
CA LYS A 80 -24.76 -16.18 -13.44
C LYS A 80 -25.82 -17.12 -12.90
N LEU A 81 -26.91 -16.56 -12.39
CA LEU A 81 -28.07 -17.28 -11.90
C LEU A 81 -28.98 -17.72 -13.06
N ALA A 82 -29.92 -18.62 -12.76
CA ALA A 82 -30.88 -19.14 -13.72
C ALA A 82 -31.78 -18.03 -14.32
N ASP A 83 -32.06 -16.98 -13.56
CA ASP A 83 -32.84 -15.81 -13.98
C ASP A 83 -32.01 -14.79 -14.79
N GLY A 84 -30.73 -15.08 -15.05
CA GLY A 84 -29.84 -14.23 -15.82
C GLY A 84 -29.12 -13.14 -15.02
N ARG A 85 -29.44 -12.95 -13.73
CA ARG A 85 -28.72 -12.01 -12.86
C ARG A 85 -27.32 -12.54 -12.53
N SER A 86 -26.42 -11.61 -12.21
CA SER A 86 -25.10 -11.97 -11.68
C SER A 86 -25.09 -11.86 -10.16
N GLU A 87 -24.43 -12.79 -9.50
CA GLU A 87 -24.29 -12.83 -8.04
C GLU A 87 -22.82 -13.06 -7.70
N VAL A 88 -22.34 -12.35 -6.68
CA VAL A 88 -21.04 -12.64 -6.06
C VAL A 88 -21.24 -13.69 -4.98
N TYR A 89 -20.36 -14.69 -4.98
CA TYR A 89 -20.31 -15.72 -3.96
C TYR A 89 -18.86 -15.96 -3.54
N THR A 90 -18.67 -16.48 -2.34
CA THR A 90 -17.34 -16.79 -1.81
C THR A 90 -17.10 -18.29 -1.76
N THR A 91 -15.83 -18.67 -1.91
CA THR A 91 -15.35 -20.03 -1.63
C THR A 91 -14.22 -19.95 -0.62
N GLU A 92 -14.32 -20.76 0.42
CA GLU A 92 -13.31 -20.87 1.47
C GLU A 92 -12.42 -22.07 1.19
N THR A 93 -11.11 -21.89 1.24
CA THR A 93 -10.15 -22.98 1.04
C THR A 93 -9.00 -22.84 2.02
N PRO A 94 -8.71 -23.85 2.85
CA PRO A 94 -7.50 -23.86 3.68
C PRO A 94 -6.26 -23.64 2.80
N ALA A 95 -5.44 -22.66 3.17
CA ALA A 95 -4.30 -22.24 2.36
C ALA A 95 -3.00 -22.17 3.19
N PRO A 96 -2.58 -23.27 3.87
CA PRO A 96 -1.40 -23.26 4.72
C PRO A 96 -0.11 -22.92 3.96
N ALA A 97 -0.03 -23.30 2.68
CA ALA A 97 1.10 -22.95 1.82
C ALA A 97 1.13 -21.45 1.46
N ALA A 98 -0.02 -20.79 1.36
CA ALA A 98 -0.08 -19.34 1.17
C ALA A 98 0.35 -18.64 2.45
N ARG A 99 -0.25 -19.00 3.60
CA ARG A 99 0.09 -18.47 4.93
C ARG A 99 1.60 -18.52 5.20
N ALA A 100 2.22 -19.69 5.01
CA ALA A 100 3.64 -19.88 5.23
C ALA A 100 4.55 -19.03 4.32
N GLN A 101 4.06 -18.58 3.15
CA GLN A 101 4.81 -17.65 2.30
C GLN A 101 4.59 -16.21 2.75
N ILE A 102 3.37 -15.85 3.14
CA ILE A 102 3.04 -14.51 3.64
C ILE A 102 3.81 -14.22 4.93
N ASP A 103 3.92 -15.19 5.84
CA ASP A 103 4.68 -15.03 7.10
C ASP A 103 6.19 -14.81 6.90
N ARG A 104 6.71 -15.08 5.70
CA ARG A 104 8.11 -14.82 5.34
C ARG A 104 8.31 -13.45 4.71
N LEU A 105 7.22 -12.75 4.35
CA LEU A 105 7.30 -11.41 3.83
C LEU A 105 7.56 -10.46 4.99
N SER A 106 8.55 -9.59 4.81
CA SER A 106 8.72 -8.40 5.64
C SER A 106 7.69 -7.38 5.17
N MET A 107 6.42 -7.61 5.53
CA MET A 107 5.37 -6.58 5.40
C MET A 107 5.69 -5.46 6.39
N GLY A 108 5.40 -4.22 6.04
CA GLY A 108 5.77 -3.08 6.88
C GLY A 108 5.21 -1.77 6.35
N ASP A 109 5.87 -0.68 6.70
CA ASP A 109 5.47 0.67 6.29
C ASP A 109 6.49 1.23 5.29
N GLY A 110 6.00 1.89 4.24
CA GLY A 110 6.79 2.80 3.41
C GLY A 110 6.49 4.26 3.76
N THR A 111 7.08 5.22 3.05
CA THR A 111 6.64 6.62 3.10
C THR A 111 5.94 7.01 1.81
N TYR A 112 5.15 8.09 1.85
CA TYR A 112 4.54 8.70 0.68
C TYR A 112 5.54 8.91 -0.46
N ASP A 113 6.66 9.58 -0.17
CA ASP A 113 7.69 9.87 -1.16
C ASP A 113 8.32 8.60 -1.76
N MET A 114 8.41 7.52 -0.98
CA MET A 114 8.93 6.24 -1.49
C MET A 114 7.92 5.56 -2.42
N PHE A 115 6.64 5.59 -2.08
CA PHE A 115 5.59 5.04 -2.92
C PHE A 115 5.45 5.83 -4.21
N ASP A 116 5.41 7.16 -4.15
CA ASP A 116 5.31 8.05 -5.32
C ASP A 116 6.51 7.85 -6.29
N GLN A 117 7.68 7.47 -5.77
CA GLN A 117 8.85 7.13 -6.61
C GLN A 117 8.75 5.75 -7.27
N ILE A 118 8.08 4.79 -6.63
CA ILE A 118 7.93 3.42 -7.14
C ILE A 118 6.73 3.31 -8.09
N MET A 119 5.62 3.97 -7.77
CA MET A 119 4.35 3.89 -8.49
C MET A 119 3.41 5.05 -8.20
N ASP A 120 2.66 5.47 -9.23
CA ASP A 120 1.56 6.40 -9.10
C ASP A 120 0.32 5.69 -8.49
N GLY A 121 0.22 5.63 -7.16
CA GLY A 121 -1.06 5.30 -6.49
C GLY A 121 -1.00 4.47 -5.20
N TYR A 122 -1.92 4.78 -4.29
CA TYR A 122 -2.29 3.96 -3.12
C TYR A 122 -3.43 3.01 -3.54
N ASP A 123 -3.04 1.85 -4.05
CA ASP A 123 -3.92 0.98 -4.84
C ASP A 123 -4.24 -0.35 -4.13
N ILE A 124 -5.37 -0.94 -4.55
CA ILE A 124 -5.60 -2.39 -4.47
C ILE A 124 -5.11 -3.03 -5.76
N PHE A 125 -4.23 -4.01 -5.62
CA PHE A 125 -3.68 -4.78 -6.72
C PHE A 125 -4.33 -6.15 -6.77
N LEU A 126 -5.02 -6.44 -7.88
CA LEU A 126 -5.75 -7.68 -8.08
C LEU A 126 -4.96 -8.68 -8.93
N PRO A 127 -5.16 -10.00 -8.75
CA PRO A 127 -4.33 -11.06 -9.33
C PRO A 127 -4.63 -11.37 -10.79
N TRP A 128 -5.04 -10.35 -11.55
CA TRP A 128 -5.42 -10.50 -12.95
C TRP A 128 -4.27 -10.08 -13.84
N THR A 129 -4.14 -10.74 -14.98
CA THR A 129 -3.23 -10.31 -16.03
C THR A 129 -3.94 -9.30 -16.94
N SER A 130 -3.33 -8.13 -17.16
CA SER A 130 -3.90 -7.07 -17.99
C SER A 130 -2.79 -6.21 -18.60
N LYS A 131 -2.97 -5.74 -19.84
CA LYS A 131 -2.05 -4.80 -20.49
C LYS A 131 -2.40 -3.34 -20.13
N GLU A 132 -2.44 -3.01 -18.85
CA GLU A 132 -2.77 -1.67 -18.34
C GLU A 132 -4.26 -1.31 -18.42
N ARG A 133 -4.86 -1.18 -17.24
CA ARG A 133 -5.84 -0.15 -16.93
C ARG A 133 -5.92 -0.16 -15.42
N SER A 134 -5.45 0.90 -14.76
CA SER A 134 -5.97 1.23 -13.45
C SER A 134 -7.42 1.70 -13.62
N TRP A 135 -8.29 1.40 -12.68
CA TRP A 135 -9.66 1.86 -12.68
C TRP A 135 -10.12 2.15 -11.26
N THR A 136 -11.22 2.90 -11.15
CA THR A 136 -11.81 3.22 -9.87
C THR A 136 -13.02 2.32 -9.62
N VAL A 137 -13.07 1.72 -8.43
CA VAL A 137 -14.27 1.06 -7.90
C VAL A 137 -14.87 1.96 -6.83
N LYS A 138 -16.13 2.36 -7.03
CA LYS A 138 -16.86 3.18 -6.05
C LYS A 138 -17.88 2.28 -5.36
N THR A 139 -17.73 2.10 -4.05
CA THR A 139 -18.75 1.53 -3.18
C THR A 139 -19.46 2.67 -2.44
N PRO A 140 -20.60 2.42 -1.75
CA PRO A 140 -21.27 3.46 -0.97
C PRO A 140 -20.35 4.15 0.04
N ASP A 141 -19.45 3.37 0.67
CA ASP A 141 -18.64 3.84 1.79
C ASP A 141 -17.21 4.26 1.40
N ARG A 142 -16.69 3.79 0.26
CA ARG A 142 -15.28 3.99 -0.11
C ARG A 142 -15.07 4.08 -1.63
N VAL A 143 -14.04 4.84 -2.00
CA VAL A 143 -13.46 4.85 -3.34
C VAL A 143 -12.16 4.05 -3.32
N TRP A 144 -12.05 3.09 -4.23
CA TRP A 144 -10.89 2.23 -4.38
C TRP A 144 -10.23 2.52 -5.72
N TYR A 145 -8.92 2.76 -5.69
CA TYR A 145 -8.08 2.76 -6.88
C TYR A 145 -7.54 1.36 -7.06
N VAL A 146 -7.75 0.80 -8.25
CA VAL A 146 -7.50 -0.61 -8.50
C VAL A 146 -6.64 -0.77 -9.72
N THR A 147 -5.62 -1.61 -9.59
CA THR A 147 -4.76 -2.02 -10.69
C THR A 147 -4.46 -3.52 -10.58
N THR A 148 -3.55 -4.02 -11.40
CA THR A 148 -3.20 -5.45 -11.46
C THR A 148 -1.86 -5.75 -10.82
N LEU A 149 -1.70 -6.92 -10.22
CA LEU A 149 -0.42 -7.38 -9.68
C LEU A 149 0.70 -7.40 -10.73
N ASP A 150 0.39 -7.65 -12.02
CA ASP A 150 1.38 -7.55 -13.09
C ASP A 150 2.00 -6.14 -13.21
N VAL A 151 1.21 -5.09 -12.92
CA VAL A 151 1.70 -3.71 -12.91
C VAL A 151 2.61 -3.50 -11.70
N LEU A 152 2.19 -3.92 -10.50
CA LEU A 152 3.03 -3.86 -9.29
C LEU A 152 4.37 -4.56 -9.49
N ILE A 153 4.34 -5.79 -10.00
CA ILE A 153 5.54 -6.58 -10.26
C ILE A 153 6.39 -5.89 -11.33
N GLY A 154 5.77 -5.41 -12.41
CA GLY A 154 6.48 -4.74 -13.50
C GLY A 154 7.19 -3.46 -13.07
N THR A 155 6.55 -2.62 -12.25
CA THR A 155 7.13 -1.37 -11.73
C THR A 155 8.22 -1.65 -10.70
N THR A 156 7.99 -2.59 -9.79
CA THR A 156 8.94 -2.93 -8.72
C THR A 156 10.09 -3.82 -9.15
N TYR A 157 10.02 -4.48 -10.32
CA TYR A 157 11.10 -5.27 -10.89
C TYR A 157 12.12 -4.41 -11.65
N ARG A 158 11.70 -3.28 -12.22
CA ARG A 158 12.55 -2.36 -12.98
C ARG A 158 13.15 -1.30 -12.06
N THR A 159 14.05 -1.73 -11.18
CA THR A 159 14.67 -0.84 -10.19
C THR A 159 15.98 -0.22 -10.65
N ASP A 160 16.32 -0.35 -11.93
CA ASP A 160 17.58 0.14 -12.50
C ASP A 160 17.71 1.68 -12.40
N ASP A 161 16.58 2.37 -12.21
CA ASP A 161 16.45 3.82 -12.06
C ASP A 161 16.08 4.29 -10.64
N LEU A 162 15.89 3.37 -9.67
CA LEU A 162 15.69 3.80 -8.28
C LEU A 162 17.04 4.34 -7.79
N ASP A 163 17.04 5.56 -7.26
CA ASP A 163 18.21 6.22 -6.67
C ASP A 163 19.04 5.24 -5.81
N ASP A 164 20.32 5.56 -5.55
CA ASP A 164 21.20 4.82 -4.62
C ASP A 164 20.68 4.83 -3.14
N ASP A 165 19.35 4.87 -2.92
CA ASP A 165 18.64 4.72 -1.66
C ASP A 165 18.34 3.24 -1.34
N PRO A 166 19.04 2.63 -0.36
CA PRO A 166 18.81 1.25 0.03
C PRO A 166 17.40 0.97 0.57
N SER A 167 16.73 1.98 1.13
CA SER A 167 15.37 1.84 1.69
C SER A 167 14.35 1.67 0.59
N LEU A 168 14.49 2.43 -0.50
CA LEU A 168 13.62 2.39 -1.67
C LEU A 168 13.78 1.05 -2.40
N GLN A 169 15.02 0.61 -2.60
CA GLN A 169 15.33 -0.70 -3.20
C GLN A 169 14.78 -1.86 -2.35
N LYS A 170 14.90 -1.76 -1.02
CA LYS A 170 14.32 -2.75 -0.10
C LYS A 170 12.80 -2.81 -0.25
N LEU A 171 12.12 -1.65 -0.21
CA LEU A 171 10.66 -1.58 -0.35
C LEU A 171 10.20 -2.15 -1.71
N ALA A 172 10.83 -1.76 -2.81
CA ALA A 172 10.52 -2.29 -4.14
C ALA A 172 10.70 -3.82 -4.19
N GLY A 173 11.80 -4.34 -3.66
CA GLY A 173 12.04 -5.78 -3.59
C GLY A 173 11.05 -6.53 -2.68
N GLU A 174 10.54 -5.90 -1.63
CA GLU A 174 9.49 -6.45 -0.77
C GLU A 174 8.12 -6.46 -1.45
N LEU A 175 7.73 -5.36 -2.09
CA LEU A 175 6.50 -5.26 -2.89
C LEU A 175 6.50 -6.24 -4.06
N CYS A 176 7.62 -6.37 -4.77
CA CYS A 176 7.77 -7.34 -5.86
C CYS A 176 7.54 -8.78 -5.36
N ARG A 177 8.17 -9.15 -4.23
CA ARG A 177 7.99 -10.48 -3.63
C ARG A 177 6.55 -10.72 -3.18
N ALA A 178 5.92 -9.73 -2.56
CA ALA A 178 4.50 -9.82 -2.18
C ALA A 178 3.60 -9.97 -3.40
N GLY A 179 3.86 -9.21 -4.47
CA GLY A 179 3.14 -9.32 -5.73
C GLY A 179 3.24 -10.71 -6.35
N VAL A 180 4.44 -11.30 -6.38
CA VAL A 180 4.67 -12.67 -6.90
C VAL A 180 3.94 -13.72 -6.05
N VAL A 181 3.99 -13.61 -4.72
CA VAL A 181 3.26 -14.49 -3.80
C VAL A 181 1.76 -14.36 -4.03
N ALA A 182 1.24 -13.13 -4.07
CA ALA A 182 -0.18 -12.86 -4.26
C ALA A 182 -0.67 -13.36 -5.63
N GLN A 183 0.10 -13.18 -6.69
CA GLN A 183 -0.23 -13.66 -8.04
C GLN A 183 -0.35 -15.19 -8.06
N LYS A 184 0.59 -15.88 -7.42
CA LYS A 184 0.59 -17.35 -7.32
C LYS A 184 -0.64 -17.88 -6.59
N TYR A 185 -1.06 -17.21 -5.52
CA TYR A 185 -2.17 -17.66 -4.67
C TYR A 185 -3.51 -16.96 -4.95
N LYS A 186 -3.56 -16.11 -5.98
CA LYS A 186 -4.70 -15.27 -6.36
C LYS A 186 -5.19 -14.36 -5.23
N LEU A 187 -4.26 -13.75 -4.50
CA LEU A 187 -4.57 -12.84 -3.40
C LEU A 187 -4.55 -11.39 -3.88
N ALA A 188 -5.24 -10.51 -3.17
CA ALA A 188 -5.09 -9.06 -3.33
C ALA A 188 -3.91 -8.54 -2.50
N VAL A 189 -3.26 -7.49 -2.99
CA VAL A 189 -2.30 -6.66 -2.23
C VAL A 189 -2.90 -5.27 -2.10
N GLY A 190 -2.79 -4.66 -0.94
CA GLY A 190 -3.21 -3.28 -0.73
C GLY A 190 -2.11 -2.41 -0.17
N ILE A 191 -2.23 -1.12 -0.49
CA ILE A 191 -1.41 -0.03 0.02
C ILE A 191 -2.39 1.02 0.54
N SER A 192 -2.43 1.19 1.86
CA SER A 192 -3.49 1.96 2.52
C SER A 192 -2.95 3.26 3.12
N TYR A 193 -3.75 4.32 3.01
CA TYR A 193 -3.58 5.62 3.67
C TYR A 193 -4.25 5.61 5.05
#